data_AF-A0A4Y2E664-F1
#
_entry.id   AF-A0A4Y2E664-F1
#
_cell.length_a   1.000
_cell.length_b   1.000
_cell.length_c   1.000
_cell.angle_alpha   90.00
_cell.angle_beta   90.00
_cell.angle_gamma   90.00
#
_symmetry.space_group_name_H-M   'P 1'
#
loop_
_entity.id
_entity.type
_entity.pdbx_description
1 polymer ?
#
loop_
_entity_poly.entity_id
_entity_poly.type
_entity_poly.pdbx_seq_one_letter_code
_entity_poly.pdbx_strand_id
1 'polypeptide(L)' 'ERCGIPPELVHLVGHGLGAHIAGYAGERQKGLGRITGLDPGGDYFRNTPDVVKLDLRDALLVDVIHSNPSRNFFE' A
#
# COMPACT_ATOMS: atom_id res chain seq x y z
N GLU A 1 -14.54 19.06 11.63
CA GLU A 1 -14.38 19.97 10.48
C GLU A 1 -13.62 19.26 9.39
N ARG A 2 -13.89 19.52 8.10
CA ARG A 2 -13.06 19.01 6.99
C ARG A 2 -12.01 20.07 6.66
N CYS A 3 -10.73 19.74 6.78
CA CYS A 3 -9.63 20.70 6.59
C CYS A 3 -9.37 21.08 5.12
N GLY A 4 -10.16 20.56 4.16
CA GLY A 4 -10.04 20.91 2.74
C GLY A 4 -8.75 20.43 2.05
N ILE A 5 -8.03 19.47 2.63
CA ILE A 5 -6.76 18.96 2.08
C ILE A 5 -7.05 18.13 0.82
N PRO A 6 -6.51 18.51 -0.36
CA PRO A 6 -6.60 17.70 -1.56
C PRO A 6 -5.91 16.33 -1.36
N PRO A 7 -6.51 15.21 -1.80
CA PRO A 7 -5.92 13.88 -1.66
C PRO A 7 -4.54 13.75 -2.33
N GLU A 8 -4.28 14.53 -3.38
CA GLU A 8 -3.04 14.55 -4.14
C GLU A 8 -1.86 15.04 -3.29
N LEU A 9 -2.13 15.76 -2.20
CA LEU A 9 -1.13 16.25 -1.24
C LEU A 9 -0.86 15.28 -0.09
N VAL A 10 -1.54 14.12 -0.06
CA VAL A 10 -1.42 13.14 1.01
C VAL A 10 -0.45 12.03 0.62
N HIS A 11 0.46 11.71 1.53
CA HIS A 11 1.40 10.59 1.43
C HIS A 11 1.17 9.62 2.58
N LEU A 12 0.80 8.38 2.26
CA LEU A 12 0.70 7.29 3.22
C LEU A 12 1.99 6.47 3.24
N VAL A 13 2.51 6.17 4.42
CA VAL A 13 3.66 5.28 4.60
C VAL A 13 3.19 4.09 5.43
N GLY A 14 3.27 2.89 4.88
CA GLY A 14 2.80 1.67 5.52
C GLY A 14 3.91 0.62 5.62
N HIS A 15 4.15 0.08 6.83
CA HIS A 15 5.16 -0.96 7.08
C HIS A 15 4.53 -2.34 7.31
N GLY A 16 5.10 -3.40 6.74
CA GLY A 16 4.60 -4.77 6.90
C GLY A 16 3.15 -4.90 6.40
N LEU A 17 2.24 -5.31 7.29
CA LEU A 17 0.79 -5.32 7.02
C LEU A 17 0.24 -3.92 6.70
N GLY A 18 0.83 -2.87 7.29
CA GLY A 18 0.44 -1.49 7.08
C GLY A 18 0.57 -1.02 5.63
N ALA A 19 1.44 -1.64 4.83
CA ALA A 19 1.56 -1.36 3.41
C ALA A 19 0.25 -1.67 2.67
N HIS A 20 -0.40 -2.79 2.99
CA HIS A 20 -1.68 -3.19 2.40
C HIS A 20 -2.86 -2.37 2.95
N ILE A 21 -2.79 -1.95 4.23
CA ILE A 21 -3.76 -1.00 4.79
C ILE A 21 -3.72 0.34 4.02
N ALA A 22 -2.52 0.83 3.70
CA ALA A 22 -2.36 2.02 2.87
C ALA A 22 -2.92 1.81 1.45
N GLY A 23 -2.73 0.64 0.86
CA GLY A 23 -3.35 0.26 -0.41
C GLY A 23 -4.87 0.35 -0.36
N TYR A 24 -5.50 -0.32 0.60
CA TYR A 24 -6.96 -0.26 0.79
C TYR A 24 -7.50 1.16 1.03
N ALA A 25 -6.73 2.01 1.72
CA ALA A 25 -7.08 3.41 1.89
C ALA A 25 -7.01 4.18 0.55
N GLY A 26 -5.98 3.93 -0.25
CA GLY A 26 -5.80 4.49 -1.58
C GLY A 26 -6.88 4.07 -2.58
N GLU A 27 -7.21 2.78 -2.62
CA GLU A 27 -8.33 2.24 -3.43
C GLU A 27 -9.66 2.99 -3.16
N ARG A 28 -9.90 3.36 -1.90
CA ARG A 28 -11.11 4.07 -1.45
C ARG A 28 -11.01 5.59 -1.61
N GLN A 29 -9.81 6.13 -1.80
CA GLN A 29 -9.56 7.55 -1.95
C GLN A 29 -9.01 7.86 -3.34
N LYS A 30 -9.90 8.33 -4.22
CA LYS A 30 -9.49 8.73 -5.58
C LYS A 30 -8.51 9.91 -5.52
N GLY A 31 -7.46 9.83 -6.34
CA GLY A 31 -6.47 10.89 -6.46
C GLY A 31 -5.48 10.95 -5.30
N LEU A 32 -5.35 9.89 -4.49
CA LEU A 32 -4.34 9.86 -3.43
C LEU A 32 -2.93 10.13 -4.00
N GLY A 33 -2.19 11.05 -3.40
CA GLY A 33 -0.90 11.50 -3.90
C GLY A 33 0.16 10.41 -3.95
N ARG A 34 0.47 9.80 -2.80
CA ARG A 34 1.53 8.79 -2.73
C ARG A 34 1.27 7.71 -1.69
N ILE A 35 1.70 6.49 -1.99
CA ILE A 35 1.89 5.43 -1.00
C ILE A 35 3.34 4.94 -1.05
N THR A 36 4.00 4.88 0.11
CA THR A 36 5.24 4.12 0.26
C THR A 36 4.98 2.85 1.06
N GLY A 37 5.19 1.70 0.44
CA GLY A 37 5.14 0.38 1.08
C GLY A 37 6.52 -0.01 1.59
N LEU A 38 6.68 -0.13 2.90
CA LEU A 38 7.91 -0.59 3.55
C LEU A 38 7.75 -2.06 3.92
N ASP A 39 8.43 -2.92 3.19
CA ASP A 39 8.47 -4.37 3.36
C ASP A 39 7.07 -5.02 3.46
N PRO A 40 6.24 -4.94 2.40
CA PRO A 40 4.86 -5.44 2.46
C PRO A 40 4.82 -6.93 2.80
N GLY A 41 3.91 -7.31 3.71
CA GLY A 41 3.78 -8.70 4.16
C GLY A 41 3.37 -9.64 3.02
N GLY A 42 4.17 -10.68 2.75
CA GLY A 42 3.86 -11.65 1.70
C GLY A 42 2.75 -12.64 2.06
N ASP A 43 2.63 -13.00 3.34
CA ASP A 43 1.65 -13.98 3.82
C ASP A 43 0.22 -13.48 3.60
N TYR A 44 -0.64 -14.30 2.98
CA TYR A 44 -2.02 -13.97 2.60
C TYR A 44 -2.21 -12.94 1.47
N PHE A 45 -1.16 -12.23 1.05
CA PHE A 45 -1.24 -11.21 -0.02
C PHE A 45 -0.50 -11.60 -1.30
N ARG A 46 0.44 -12.54 -1.24
CA ARG A 46 1.12 -13.03 -2.45
C ARG A 46 0.16 -13.88 -3.30
N ASN A 47 0.24 -13.73 -4.62
CA ASN A 47 -0.57 -14.45 -5.61
C ASN A 47 -2.09 -14.23 -5.50
N THR A 48 -2.51 -13.19 -4.80
CA THR A 48 -3.91 -12.79 -4.74
C THR A 48 -4.22 -11.71 -5.78
N PRO A 49 -5.50 -11.44 -6.10
CA PRO A 49 -5.89 -10.34 -6.96
C PRO A 49 -5.40 -8.97 -6.45
N ASP A 50 -5.29 -7.96 -7.32
CA ASP A 50 -4.81 -6.63 -6.93
C ASP A 50 -5.70 -5.97 -5.87
N VAL A 51 -7.03 -6.17 -5.96
CA VAL A 51 -8.03 -5.66 -5.00
C VAL A 51 -7.80 -6.09 -3.54
N VAL A 52 -6.96 -7.09 -3.28
CA VAL A 52 -6.70 -7.53 -1.90
C VAL A 52 -5.34 -7.12 -1.33
N LYS A 53 -4.50 -6.42 -2.10
CA LYS A 53 -3.14 -6.05 -1.70
C LYS A 53 -2.79 -4.64 -2.14
N LEU A 54 -1.63 -4.15 -1.71
CA LEU A 54 -1.08 -2.89 -2.23
C LEU A 54 -0.73 -3.09 -3.70
N ASP A 55 -1.26 -2.23 -4.57
CA ASP A 55 -0.97 -2.22 -6.00
C ASP A 55 -0.72 -0.82 -6.56
N LEU A 56 -0.21 -0.74 -7.80
CA LEU A 56 0.20 0.52 -8.42
C LEU A 56 -0.95 1.51 -8.65
N ARG A 57 -2.21 1.06 -8.57
CA ARG A 57 -3.41 1.89 -8.80
C ARG A 57 -3.89 2.61 -7.54
N ASP A 58 -3.35 2.27 -6.36
CA ASP A 58 -3.82 2.80 -5.08
C ASP A 58 -3.44 4.28 -4.85
N ALA A 59 -2.47 4.82 -5.60
CA ALA A 59 -2.11 6.24 -5.55
C ALA A 59 -1.52 6.70 -6.89
N LEU A 60 -1.36 8.01 -7.05
CA LEU A 60 -0.67 8.60 -8.22
C LEU A 60 0.79 8.13 -8.30
N LEU A 61 1.42 7.87 -7.15
CA LEU A 61 2.72 7.25 -7.04
C LEU A 61 2.70 6.18 -5.95
N VAL A 62 3.11 4.96 -6.29
CA VAL A 62 3.33 3.88 -5.33
C VAL A 62 4.79 3.44 -5.42
N ASP A 63 5.53 3.55 -4.33
CA ASP A 63 6.92 3.09 -4.23
C ASP A 63 7.06 2.07 -3.10
N VAL A 64 7.81 0.99 -3.36
CA VAL A 64 7.93 -0.14 -2.43
C VAL A 64 9.41 -0.46 -2.18
N ILE A 65 9.77 -0.58 -0.90
CA ILE A 65 11.09 -1.02 -0.45
C ILE A 65 10.92 -2.41 0.14
N HIS A 66 11.60 -3.43 -0.41
CA HIS A 66 11.62 -4.78 0.15
C HIS A 66 12.92 -4.98 0.93
N SER A 67 12.82 -5.32 2.22
CA SER A 67 13.99 -5.49 3.12
C SER A 67 14.07 -6.87 3.75
N ASN A 68 12.93 -7.52 3.94
CA ASN A 68 12.80 -8.91 4.34
C ASN A 68 11.64 -9.53 3.56
N PRO A 69 11.80 -9.76 2.24
CA PRO A 69 10.81 -10.48 1.47
C PRO A 69 10.80 -11.92 1.99
N SER A 70 9.94 -12.21 2.95
CA SER A 70 9.79 -13.55 3.51
C SER A 70 9.53 -14.51 2.36
N ARG A 71 10.55 -15.29 1.98
CA ARG A 71 10.34 -16.62 1.40
C ARG A 71 9.58 -17.37 2.48
N ASN A 72 8.40 -17.87 2.16
CA ASN A 72 7.60 -18.58 3.13
C ASN A 72 8.49 -19.67 3.75
N PHE A 73 8.50 -19.78 5.09
CA PHE A 73 9.19 -20.83 5.84
C PHE A 73 8.60 -22.24 5.58
N PHE A 74 7.87 -22.41 4.47
CA PHE A 74 7.27 -23.64 3.97
C PHE A 74 7.51 -23.81 2.45
N GLU A 75 8.66 -23.35 1.95
CA GLU A 75 9.36 -24.05 0.85
C GLU A 75 10.32 -25.09 1.45
#